data_AF-A0A9D8BMG4-F1
#
_entry.id   AF-A0A9D8BMG4-F1
#
_cell.length_a   1.000
_cell.length_b   1.000
_cell.length_c   1.000
_cell.angle_alpha   90.00
_cell.angle_beta   90.00
_cell.angle_gamma   90.00
#
_symmetry.space_group_name_H-M   'P 1'
#
loop_
_entity.id
_entity.type
_entity.pdbx_description
1 polymer ?
#
loop_
_entity_poly.entity_id
_entity_poly.type
_entity_poly.pdbx_seq_one_letter_code
_entity_poly.pdbx_strand_id
1 'polypeptide(L)'
;MNNKSIVLIEVIIIIVLLAIIALGIVTYVTESLRYNISNINQDRALYLAQAGIMRVIVDYSDDDAWSSQQNVNVEEGLYYHIGGGSADFILVDASDPKVSGKQINDIPIYNISSTDSITITDMVVSWSFGGNIKKVKLGGNWVWNGTLSSPASLNITDFTILAGQSFAGLSQQVWEFSRNIPLGFSLTVTFIFSDNSSRKVILAQSQKAGNNEFSIKATGEVRSGNKVEARRTIVATYDTGNDKITSWEETQNHIMP
;
A
#
# COMPACT_ATOMS: atom_id res chain seq x y z
N MET A 1 78.25 -1.54 -9.77
CA MET A 1 76.95 -1.97 -9.20
C MET A 1 76.52 -3.22 -9.94
N ASN A 2 76.09 -4.24 -9.21
CA ASN A 2 75.93 -5.60 -9.72
C ASN A 2 74.61 -5.71 -10.51
N ASN A 3 74.66 -5.93 -11.83
CA ASN A 3 73.47 -6.00 -12.70
C ASN A 3 72.39 -6.98 -12.19
N LYS A 4 72.79 -7.99 -11.41
CA LYS A 4 71.89 -8.95 -10.77
C LYS A 4 70.94 -8.31 -9.75
N SER A 5 71.36 -7.26 -9.05
CA SER A 5 70.52 -6.55 -8.07
C SER A 5 69.45 -5.68 -8.75
N ILE A 6 69.74 -5.14 -9.94
CA ILE A 6 68.79 -4.34 -10.72
C ILE A 6 67.72 -5.24 -11.34
N VAL A 7 68.12 -6.37 -11.94
CA VAL A 7 67.19 -7.35 -12.53
C VAL A 7 66.22 -7.93 -11.49
N LEU A 8 66.70 -8.21 -10.27
CA LEU A 8 65.83 -8.71 -9.21
C LEU A 8 64.76 -7.69 -8.80
N ILE A 9 65.12 -6.40 -8.70
CA ILE A 9 64.17 -5.34 -8.35
C ILE A 9 63.11 -5.18 -9.44
N GLU A 10 63.50 -5.20 -10.73
CA GLU A 10 62.55 -5.13 -11.84
C GLU A 10 61.56 -6.30 -11.85
N VAL A 11 62.04 -7.53 -11.62
CA VAL A 11 61.18 -8.72 -11.52
C VAL A 11 60.20 -8.61 -10.34
N ILE A 12 60.66 -8.13 -9.18
CA ILE A 12 59.79 -7.93 -8.00
C ILE A 12 58.70 -6.90 -8.31
N ILE A 13 59.06 -5.77 -8.93
CA ILE A 13 58.09 -4.72 -9.30
C ILE A 13 57.04 -5.27 -10.27
N ILE A 14 57.44 -6.06 -11.27
CA ILE A 14 56.51 -6.67 -12.23
C ILE A 14 55.57 -7.65 -11.52
N ILE A 15 56.08 -8.48 -10.61
CA ILE A 15 55.25 -9.44 -9.85
C ILE A 15 54.22 -8.69 -8.99
N VAL A 16 54.64 -7.63 -8.29
CA VAL A 16 53.75 -6.82 -7.46
C VAL A 16 52.68 -6.13 -8.32
N LEU A 17 53.05 -5.58 -9.47
CA LEU A 17 52.13 -4.92 -10.37
C LEU A 17 51.11 -5.90 -10.97
N LEU A 18 51.55 -7.10 -11.37
CA LEU A 18 50.66 -8.17 -11.81
C LEU A 18 49.71 -8.63 -10.71
N ALA A 19 50.18 -8.72 -9.46
CA ALA A 19 49.33 -9.09 -8.33
C ALA A 19 48.25 -8.03 -8.05
N ILE A 20 48.59 -6.74 -8.14
CA ILE A 20 47.63 -5.63 -7.97
C ILE A 20 46.58 -5.65 -9.09
N ILE A 21 47.00 -5.85 -10.35
CA ILE A 21 46.07 -5.94 -11.49
C ILE A 21 45.15 -7.15 -11.34
N ALA A 22 45.70 -8.32 -10.99
CA ALA A 22 44.90 -9.53 -10.79
C ALA A 22 43.88 -9.35 -9.66
N LEU A 23 44.27 -8.76 -8.53
CA LEU A 23 43.36 -8.46 -7.43
C LEU A 23 42.24 -7.50 -7.89
N GLY A 24 42.60 -6.42 -8.60
CA GLY A 24 41.62 -5.46 -9.11
C GLY A 24 40.59 -6.09 -10.05
N ILE A 25 41.03 -6.96 -10.97
CA ILE A 25 40.13 -7.69 -11.88
C ILE A 25 39.21 -8.65 -11.10
N VAL A 26 39.76 -9.42 -10.17
CA VAL A 26 38.97 -10.38 -9.37
C VAL A 26 37.92 -9.65 -8.52
N THR A 27 38.29 -8.56 -7.87
CA THR A 27 37.35 -7.72 -7.10
C THR A 27 36.26 -7.16 -8.01
N TYR A 28 36.62 -6.59 -9.16
CA TYR A 28 35.65 -6.05 -10.11
C TYR A 28 34.65 -7.10 -10.61
N VAL A 29 35.14 -8.28 -11.01
CA VAL A 29 34.27 -9.38 -11.47
C VAL A 29 33.36 -9.86 -10.34
N THR A 30 33.87 -9.99 -9.12
CA THR A 30 33.09 -10.44 -7.97
C THR A 30 31.97 -9.46 -7.62
N GLU A 31 32.28 -8.16 -7.56
CA GLU A 31 31.29 -7.13 -7.27
C GLU A 31 30.26 -6.99 -8.41
N SER A 32 30.68 -7.12 -9.67
CA SER A 32 29.76 -7.15 -10.81
C SER A 32 28.79 -8.32 -10.75
N LEU A 33 29.26 -9.53 -10.40
CA LEU A 33 28.41 -10.71 -10.23
C LEU A 33 27.43 -10.54 -9.06
N ARG A 34 27.88 -10.02 -7.92
CA ARG A 34 27.03 -9.73 -6.76
C ARG A 34 25.94 -8.73 -7.10
N TYR A 35 26.28 -7.66 -7.82
CA TYR A 35 25.32 -6.67 -8.29
C TYR A 35 24.28 -7.28 -9.23
N ASN A 36 24.70 -8.08 -10.21
CA ASN A 36 23.79 -8.75 -11.14
C ASN A 36 22.84 -9.72 -10.44
N ILE A 37 23.34 -10.53 -9.50
CA ILE A 37 22.50 -11.43 -8.70
C ILE A 37 21.51 -10.64 -7.85
N SER A 38 21.95 -9.51 -7.27
CA SER A 38 21.06 -8.64 -6.50
C SER A 38 19.91 -8.12 -7.37
N ASN A 39 20.21 -7.61 -8.57
CA ASN A 39 19.17 -7.13 -9.49
C ASN A 39 18.19 -8.24 -9.87
N ILE A 40 18.67 -9.44 -10.19
CA ILE A 40 17.81 -10.59 -10.51
C ILE A 40 16.89 -10.93 -9.33
N ASN A 41 17.42 -10.94 -8.10
CA ASN A 41 16.62 -11.22 -6.90
C ASN A 41 15.59 -10.11 -6.63
N GLN A 42 15.92 -8.86 -6.93
CA GLN A 42 15.00 -7.73 -6.82
C GLN A 42 13.85 -7.85 -7.82
N ASP A 43 14.14 -8.21 -9.07
CA ASP A 43 13.11 -8.43 -10.10
C ASP A 43 12.21 -9.62 -9.74
N ARG A 44 12.78 -10.71 -9.23
CA ARG A 44 12.01 -11.86 -8.72
C ARG A 44 11.09 -11.48 -7.56
N ALA A 45 11.61 -10.73 -6.59
CA ALA A 45 10.80 -10.21 -5.48
C ALA A 45 9.65 -9.33 -5.98
N LEU A 46 9.88 -8.51 -7.01
CA LEU A 46 8.83 -7.71 -7.63
C LEU A 46 7.76 -8.59 -8.30
N TYR A 47 8.14 -9.58 -9.10
CA TYR A 47 7.18 -10.51 -9.72
C TYR A 47 6.35 -11.28 -8.67
N LEU A 48 6.96 -11.66 -7.55
CA LEU A 48 6.26 -12.31 -6.43
C LEU A 48 5.25 -11.36 -5.76
N ALA A 49 5.61 -10.08 -5.57
CA ALA A 49 4.67 -9.08 -5.07
C ALA A 49 3.49 -8.91 -6.04
N GLN A 50 3.75 -8.85 -7.35
CA GLN A 50 2.69 -8.77 -8.38
C GLN A 50 1.79 -10.01 -8.35
N ALA A 51 2.36 -11.21 -8.19
CA ALA A 51 1.58 -12.43 -8.04
C ALA A 51 0.66 -12.38 -6.82
N GLY A 52 1.13 -11.80 -5.70
CA GLY A 52 0.30 -11.52 -4.52
C GLY A 52 -0.86 -10.56 -4.82
N ILE A 53 -0.62 -9.45 -5.51
CA ILE A 53 -1.69 -8.53 -5.93
C ILE A 53 -2.73 -9.26 -6.79
N MET A 54 -2.27 -10.02 -7.80
CA MET A 54 -3.17 -10.77 -8.68
C MET A 54 -3.97 -11.83 -7.94
N ARG A 55 -3.35 -12.49 -6.95
CA ARG A 55 -4.06 -13.46 -6.10
C ARG A 55 -5.24 -12.81 -5.37
N VAL A 56 -5.02 -11.63 -4.77
CA VAL A 56 -6.09 -10.88 -4.08
C VAL A 56 -7.21 -10.48 -5.03
N ILE A 57 -6.87 -10.02 -6.24
CA ILE A 57 -7.88 -9.64 -7.24
C ILE A 57 -8.72 -10.85 -7.63
N VAL A 58 -8.12 -12.03 -7.83
CA VAL A 58 -8.84 -13.27 -8.13
C VAL A 58 -9.72 -13.68 -6.96
N ASP A 59 -9.18 -13.72 -5.73
CA ASP A 59 -9.95 -14.11 -4.54
C ASP A 59 -11.15 -13.15 -4.34
N TYR A 60 -10.95 -11.84 -4.49
CA TYR A 60 -12.03 -10.86 -4.44
C TYR A 60 -13.04 -11.03 -5.58
N SER A 61 -12.59 -11.27 -6.81
CA SER A 61 -13.47 -11.44 -7.97
C SER A 61 -14.35 -12.71 -7.86
N ASP A 62 -13.87 -13.74 -7.19
CA ASP A 62 -14.58 -15.00 -7.04
C ASP A 62 -15.55 -14.97 -5.84
N ASP A 63 -15.13 -14.37 -4.71
CA ASP A 63 -15.83 -14.48 -3.43
C ASP A 63 -16.30 -13.13 -2.82
N ASP A 64 -16.08 -12.00 -3.50
CA ASP A 64 -16.27 -10.63 -2.97
C ASP A 64 -15.51 -10.38 -1.64
N ALA A 65 -14.49 -11.19 -1.36
CA ALA A 65 -13.70 -11.14 -0.13
C ALA A 65 -12.32 -11.78 -0.31
N TRP A 66 -11.37 -11.47 0.58
CA TRP A 66 -10.06 -12.12 0.62
C TRP A 66 -9.48 -12.11 2.04
N SER A 67 -8.43 -12.91 2.28
CA SER A 67 -7.73 -12.93 3.58
C SER A 67 -6.25 -12.59 3.40
N SER A 68 -5.65 -12.00 4.44
CA SER A 68 -4.19 -11.88 4.48
C SER A 68 -3.53 -13.26 4.46
N GLN A 69 -2.38 -13.36 3.81
CA GLN A 69 -1.58 -14.58 3.76
C GLN A 69 -0.11 -14.21 3.96
N GLN A 70 0.60 -15.04 4.73
CA GLN A 70 2.00 -14.82 5.06
C GLN A 70 2.83 -16.02 4.61
N ASN A 71 4.02 -15.77 4.09
CA ASN A 71 4.97 -16.80 3.65
C ASN A 71 4.38 -17.78 2.63
N VAL A 72 3.59 -17.30 1.68
CA VAL A 72 3.06 -18.16 0.61
C VAL A 72 4.22 -18.56 -0.28
N ASN A 73 4.52 -19.86 -0.28
CA ASN A 73 5.64 -20.43 -1.02
C ASN A 73 5.24 -20.68 -2.48
N VAL A 74 5.97 -20.08 -3.41
CA VAL A 74 5.82 -20.31 -4.86
C VAL A 74 6.80 -21.36 -5.35
N GLU A 75 8.04 -21.27 -4.88
CA GLU A 75 9.15 -22.19 -5.17
C GLU A 75 10.19 -22.08 -4.04
N GLU A 76 11.14 -23.02 -3.94
CA GLU A 76 12.22 -22.95 -2.98
C GLU A 76 12.91 -21.58 -2.94
N GLY A 77 12.80 -20.89 -1.80
CA GLY A 77 13.35 -19.56 -1.60
C GLY A 77 12.52 -18.41 -2.19
N LEU A 78 11.37 -18.65 -2.80
CA LEU A 78 10.51 -17.63 -3.41
C LEU A 78 9.16 -17.57 -2.70
N TYR A 79 8.91 -16.44 -2.02
CA TYR A 79 7.72 -16.25 -1.20
C TYR A 79 6.99 -14.96 -1.55
N TYR A 80 5.68 -14.93 -1.30
CA TYR A 80 4.94 -13.68 -1.21
C TYR A 80 4.05 -13.63 0.04
N HIS A 81 3.64 -12.41 0.36
CA HIS A 81 2.78 -12.06 1.48
C HIS A 81 1.74 -11.06 0.96
N ILE A 82 0.49 -11.20 1.37
CA ILE A 82 -0.59 -10.27 1.03
C ILE A 82 -1.24 -9.73 2.30
N GLY A 83 -1.61 -8.45 2.26
CA GLY A 83 -2.07 -7.66 3.39
C GLY A 83 -0.94 -6.96 4.16
N GLY A 84 -1.32 -5.92 4.89
CA GLY A 84 -0.45 -5.18 5.78
C GLY A 84 -1.18 -4.30 6.79
N GLY A 85 -2.49 -4.47 6.92
CA GLY A 85 -3.34 -3.86 7.94
C GLY A 85 -4.82 -3.85 7.53
N SER A 86 -5.66 -3.38 8.46
CA SER A 86 -7.11 -3.21 8.32
C SER A 86 -7.48 -2.32 7.13
N ALA A 87 -6.63 -1.35 6.78
CA ALA A 87 -6.79 -0.47 5.64
C ALA A 87 -6.93 -1.21 4.30
N ASP A 88 -6.31 -2.38 4.14
CA ASP A 88 -6.41 -3.16 2.90
C ASP A 88 -7.79 -3.82 2.73
N PHE A 89 -8.55 -3.95 3.82
CA PHE A 89 -9.84 -4.65 3.84
C PHE A 89 -11.05 -3.73 3.85
N ILE A 90 -10.87 -2.41 3.87
CA ILE A 90 -12.01 -1.51 3.67
C ILE A 90 -12.21 -1.31 2.17
N LEU A 91 -13.42 -1.59 1.68
CA LEU A 91 -13.93 -1.16 0.38
C LEU A 91 -14.86 0.04 0.62
N VAL A 92 -14.70 1.09 -0.17
CA VAL A 92 -15.58 2.27 -0.11
C VAL A 92 -16.09 2.54 -1.50
N ASP A 93 -17.41 2.44 -1.65
CA ASP A 93 -18.10 2.77 -2.88
C ASP A 93 -18.47 4.25 -2.86
N ALA A 94 -17.67 5.05 -3.55
CA ALA A 94 -17.93 6.47 -3.74
C ALA A 94 -18.43 6.77 -5.16
N SER A 95 -18.98 5.79 -5.89
CA SER A 95 -19.35 5.90 -7.31
C SER A 95 -20.64 6.69 -7.61
N ASP A 96 -21.51 6.88 -6.61
CA ASP A 96 -22.74 7.69 -6.77
C ASP A 96 -23.21 8.37 -5.47
N PRO A 97 -22.35 9.16 -4.78
CA PRO A 97 -22.72 9.82 -3.54
C PRO A 97 -23.84 10.83 -3.78
N LYS A 98 -24.82 10.84 -2.87
CA LYS A 98 -25.93 11.80 -2.94
C LYS A 98 -25.64 13.03 -2.09
N VAL A 99 -25.91 14.20 -2.65
CA VAL A 99 -25.79 15.48 -1.95
C VAL A 99 -27.18 16.06 -1.74
N SER A 100 -27.52 16.32 -0.47
CA SER A 100 -28.78 16.95 -0.09
C SER A 100 -28.51 18.12 0.86
N GLY A 101 -28.48 19.33 0.30
CA GLY A 101 -28.21 20.56 1.04
C GLY A 101 -26.84 20.54 1.71
N LYS A 102 -26.81 20.23 3.01
CA LYS A 102 -25.60 20.24 3.85
C LYS A 102 -24.99 18.85 4.07
N GLN A 103 -25.59 17.82 3.51
CA GLN A 103 -25.21 16.44 3.73
C GLN A 103 -24.76 15.80 2.43
N ILE A 104 -23.73 14.97 2.56
CA ILE A 104 -23.38 13.94 1.57
C ILE A 104 -23.61 12.57 2.22
N ASN A 105 -24.23 11.67 1.49
CA ASN A 105 -24.60 10.34 1.95
C ASN A 105 -24.59 9.33 0.79
N ASP A 106 -25.09 8.12 1.05
CA ASP A 106 -25.10 7.01 0.08
C ASP A 106 -23.70 6.64 -0.41
N ILE A 107 -22.81 6.37 0.55
CA ILE A 107 -21.43 5.94 0.31
C ILE A 107 -21.27 4.60 1.02
N PRO A 108 -21.58 3.48 0.36
CA PRO A 108 -21.42 2.16 0.95
C PRO A 108 -20.00 1.92 1.42
N ILE A 109 -19.87 1.31 2.59
CA ILE A 109 -18.59 0.79 3.10
C ILE A 109 -18.74 -0.69 3.39
N TYR A 110 -17.68 -1.44 3.08
CA TYR A 110 -17.67 -2.89 3.22
C TYR A 110 -16.33 -3.34 3.78
N ASN A 111 -16.35 -4.33 4.67
CA ASN A 111 -15.15 -5.05 5.06
C ASN A 111 -15.02 -6.29 4.19
N ILE A 112 -14.10 -6.22 3.22
CA ILE A 112 -13.81 -7.31 2.27
C ILE A 112 -12.87 -8.37 2.86
N SER A 113 -12.55 -8.32 4.16
CA SER A 113 -11.91 -9.43 4.84
C SER A 113 -12.90 -10.57 5.04
N SER A 114 -12.49 -11.80 4.70
CA SER A 114 -13.28 -12.99 5.00
C SER A 114 -13.10 -13.52 6.43
N THR A 115 -12.11 -13.01 7.18
CA THR A 115 -11.73 -13.54 8.50
C THR A 115 -11.69 -12.50 9.61
N ASP A 116 -11.26 -11.28 9.30
CA ASP A 116 -10.89 -10.28 10.30
C ASP A 116 -11.89 -9.13 10.33
N SER A 117 -12.22 -8.65 11.53
CA SER A 117 -12.93 -7.38 11.68
C SER A 117 -11.96 -6.21 11.53
N ILE A 118 -12.46 -5.07 11.07
CA ILE A 118 -11.72 -3.81 11.00
C ILE A 118 -12.37 -2.78 11.91
N THR A 119 -11.56 -1.98 12.61
CA THR A 119 -12.05 -0.92 13.50
C THR A 119 -11.43 0.42 13.11
N ILE A 120 -12.29 1.38 12.78
CA ILE A 120 -11.91 2.77 12.48
C ILE A 120 -11.96 3.56 13.78
N THR A 121 -10.86 4.21 14.14
CA THR A 121 -10.73 5.00 15.38
C THR A 121 -10.71 6.50 15.10
N ASP A 122 -10.17 6.88 13.94
CA ASP A 122 -10.01 8.28 13.56
C ASP A 122 -10.29 8.49 12.06
N MET A 123 -10.67 9.72 11.71
CA MET A 123 -10.79 10.16 10.32
C MET A 123 -10.13 11.51 10.13
N VAL A 124 -9.46 11.70 8.98
CA VAL A 124 -9.07 13.04 8.51
C VAL A 124 -9.94 13.39 7.33
N VAL A 125 -10.80 14.41 7.50
CA VAL A 125 -11.75 14.84 6.48
C VAL A 125 -11.30 16.17 5.89
N SER A 126 -11.16 16.23 4.57
CA SER A 126 -10.77 17.45 3.86
C SER A 126 -11.74 17.74 2.72
N TRP A 127 -12.18 18.99 2.65
CA TRP A 127 -13.07 19.48 1.59
C TRP A 127 -12.63 20.84 1.06
N SER A 128 -13.05 21.16 -0.16
CA SER A 128 -12.65 22.38 -0.89
C SER A 128 -13.59 23.58 -0.73
N PHE A 129 -14.75 23.39 -0.11
CA PHE A 129 -15.76 24.45 0.06
C PHE A 129 -15.71 25.10 1.45
N GLY A 130 -16.27 26.30 1.59
CA GLY A 130 -16.34 26.98 2.89
C GLY A 130 -17.32 26.31 3.85
N GLY A 131 -17.11 26.48 5.16
CA GLY A 131 -17.94 25.88 6.21
C GLY A 131 -17.16 24.87 7.04
N ASN A 132 -17.84 24.29 8.03
CA ASN A 132 -17.25 23.38 9.01
C ASN A 132 -17.98 22.04 8.95
N ILE A 133 -17.26 20.93 9.14
CA ILE A 133 -17.90 19.65 9.39
C ILE A 133 -18.53 19.67 10.78
N LYS A 134 -19.74 19.12 10.91
CA LYS A 134 -20.57 19.18 12.11
C LYS A 134 -20.83 17.82 12.71
N LYS A 135 -21.09 16.82 11.87
CA LYS A 135 -21.41 15.46 12.30
C LYS A 135 -20.95 14.44 11.27
N VAL A 136 -20.58 13.25 11.73
CA VAL A 136 -20.30 12.10 10.88
C VAL A 136 -21.04 10.88 11.41
N LYS A 137 -21.74 10.19 10.51
CA LYS A 137 -22.45 8.95 10.75
C LYS A 137 -21.76 7.82 10.00
N LEU A 138 -21.52 6.69 10.66
CA LEU A 138 -21.07 5.44 10.05
C LEU A 138 -21.97 4.30 10.57
N GLY A 139 -22.34 3.38 9.67
CA GLY A 139 -23.22 2.25 10.00
C GLY A 139 -24.56 2.63 10.63
N GLY A 140 -25.08 3.83 10.36
CA GLY A 140 -26.34 4.32 10.91
C GLY A 140 -26.21 5.15 12.20
N ASN A 141 -25.05 5.12 12.86
CA ASN A 141 -24.81 5.77 14.15
C ASN A 141 -23.90 6.99 14.03
N TRP A 142 -24.20 8.06 14.77
CA TRP A 142 -23.34 9.25 14.82
C TRP A 142 -22.07 8.93 15.60
N VAL A 143 -20.97 8.69 14.89
CA VAL A 143 -19.66 8.37 15.46
C VAL A 143 -18.89 9.63 15.85
N TRP A 144 -19.28 10.79 15.32
CA TRP A 144 -18.64 12.05 15.63
C TRP A 144 -19.63 13.23 15.59
N ASN A 145 -19.49 14.15 16.55
CA ASN A 145 -20.22 15.41 16.60
C ASN A 145 -19.28 16.53 17.07
N GLY A 146 -19.24 17.64 16.35
CA GLY A 146 -18.34 18.74 16.68
C GLY A 146 -18.46 19.92 15.73
N THR A 147 -17.40 20.72 15.62
CA THR A 147 -17.29 21.79 14.62
C THR A 147 -15.83 22.02 14.32
N LEU A 148 -15.38 21.60 13.14
CA LEU A 148 -14.00 21.76 12.69
C LEU A 148 -13.96 22.28 11.26
N SER A 149 -12.97 23.10 10.95
CA SER A 149 -12.67 23.55 9.59
C SER A 149 -11.82 22.52 8.84
N SER A 150 -11.85 22.55 7.51
CA SER A 150 -11.01 21.69 6.65
C SER A 150 -9.52 22.10 6.77
N PRO A 151 -8.57 21.14 6.79
CA PRO A 151 -8.75 19.71 7.04
C PRO A 151 -9.06 19.45 8.53
N ALA A 152 -10.00 18.53 8.79
CA ALA A 152 -10.46 18.21 10.13
C ALA A 152 -10.02 16.81 10.56
N SER A 153 -9.23 16.72 11.63
CA SER A 153 -8.94 15.46 12.31
C SER A 153 -10.05 15.15 13.32
N LEU A 154 -10.74 14.03 13.11
CA LEU A 154 -11.88 13.58 13.89
C LEU A 154 -11.47 12.34 14.68
N ASN A 155 -11.34 12.47 16.00
CA ASN A 155 -11.33 11.32 16.90
C ASN A 155 -12.78 10.87 17.08
N ILE A 156 -13.12 9.69 16.58
CA ILE A 156 -14.49 9.19 16.53
C ILE A 156 -14.75 8.17 17.63
N THR A 157 -16.02 7.88 17.89
CA THR A 157 -16.35 6.63 18.60
C THR A 157 -15.98 5.47 17.69
N ASP A 158 -15.16 4.55 18.19
CA ASP A 158 -14.68 3.37 17.47
C ASP A 158 -15.81 2.71 16.70
N PHE A 159 -15.57 2.51 15.39
CA PHE A 159 -16.52 1.93 14.47
C PHE A 159 -15.97 0.63 13.91
N THR A 160 -16.50 -0.49 14.39
CA THR A 160 -16.11 -1.83 13.96
C THR A 160 -17.03 -2.35 12.85
N ILE A 161 -16.42 -2.87 11.79
CA ILE A 161 -17.09 -3.59 10.70
C ILE A 161 -16.62 -5.04 10.78
N LEU A 162 -17.54 -5.98 10.99
CA LEU A 162 -17.22 -7.41 11.06
C LEU A 162 -16.76 -7.93 9.69
N ALA A 163 -16.05 -9.06 9.66
CA ALA A 163 -15.65 -9.73 8.42
C ALA A 163 -16.88 -9.97 7.53
N GLY A 164 -16.79 -9.62 6.24
CA GLY A 164 -17.89 -9.73 5.29
C GLY A 164 -19.14 -8.88 5.61
N GLN A 165 -19.04 -7.88 6.49
CA GLN A 165 -20.16 -6.99 6.79
C GLN A 165 -20.14 -5.74 5.92
N SER A 166 -21.31 -5.42 5.32
CA SER A 166 -21.53 -4.20 4.54
C SER A 166 -22.51 -3.25 5.22
N PHE A 167 -22.32 -1.96 4.97
CA PHE A 167 -23.26 -0.90 5.31
C PHE A 167 -23.54 -0.05 4.07
N ALA A 168 -24.57 -0.43 3.31
CA ALA A 168 -24.93 0.16 2.02
C ALA A 168 -26.25 0.98 2.03
N GLY A 169 -26.81 1.25 3.21
CA GLY A 169 -28.06 2.03 3.31
C GLY A 169 -27.83 3.52 3.08
N LEU A 170 -28.75 4.19 2.36
CA LEU A 170 -28.71 5.62 2.01
C LEU A 170 -28.38 6.61 3.15
N SER A 171 -28.65 6.21 4.40
CA SER A 171 -28.44 7.05 5.59
C SER A 171 -27.48 6.45 6.61
N GLN A 172 -26.76 5.38 6.24
CA GLN A 172 -25.79 4.73 7.12
C GLN A 172 -24.46 5.48 7.16
N GLN A 173 -24.08 6.13 6.06
CA GLN A 173 -22.90 6.98 5.94
C GLN A 173 -23.37 8.39 5.61
N VAL A 174 -23.10 9.33 6.53
CA VAL A 174 -23.51 10.72 6.36
C VAL A 174 -22.42 11.64 6.88
N TRP A 175 -21.98 12.59 6.05
CA TRP A 175 -21.14 13.70 6.50
C TRP A 175 -21.96 14.99 6.40
N GLU A 176 -22.16 15.65 7.55
CA GLU A 176 -22.97 16.86 7.66
C GLU A 176 -22.08 18.08 7.87
N PHE A 177 -22.33 19.13 7.09
CA PHE A 177 -21.58 20.39 7.12
C PHE A 177 -22.44 21.56 7.62
N SER A 178 -21.80 22.66 8.02
CA SER A 178 -22.51 23.85 8.49
C SER A 178 -23.16 24.67 7.37
N ARG A 179 -22.64 24.52 6.15
CA ARG A 179 -23.11 25.20 4.93
C ARG A 179 -23.58 24.19 3.89
N ASN A 180 -24.37 24.66 2.94
CA ASN A 180 -24.77 23.85 1.79
C ASN A 180 -23.53 23.49 0.98
N ILE A 181 -23.46 22.25 0.54
CA ILE A 181 -22.40 21.74 -0.32
C ILE A 181 -22.64 22.32 -1.72
N PRO A 182 -21.71 23.14 -2.24
CA PRO A 182 -21.89 23.75 -3.55
C PRO A 182 -21.66 22.73 -4.67
N LEU A 183 -22.08 23.09 -5.87
CA LEU A 183 -21.57 22.43 -7.07
C LEU A 183 -20.05 22.67 -7.18
N GLY A 184 -19.34 21.75 -7.82
CA GLY A 184 -17.89 21.79 -7.99
C GLY A 184 -17.06 21.28 -6.80
N PHE A 185 -17.70 20.82 -5.71
CA PHE A 185 -16.98 20.46 -4.49
C PHE A 185 -16.04 19.26 -4.66
N SER A 186 -15.05 19.19 -3.76
CA SER A 186 -14.23 18.01 -3.55
C SER A 186 -14.24 17.67 -2.07
N LEU A 187 -14.27 16.37 -1.76
CA LEU A 187 -14.29 15.82 -0.42
C LEU A 187 -13.47 14.53 -0.39
N THR A 188 -12.57 14.44 0.57
CA THR A 188 -11.71 13.29 0.81
C THR A 188 -11.77 12.92 2.28
N VAL A 189 -11.75 11.62 2.55
CA VAL A 189 -11.64 11.07 3.91
C VAL A 189 -10.44 10.14 3.95
N THR A 190 -9.58 10.30 4.95
CA THR A 190 -8.61 9.29 5.33
C THR A 190 -9.14 8.56 6.56
N PHE A 191 -9.42 7.27 6.42
CA PHE A 191 -9.76 6.39 7.54
C PHE A 191 -8.47 5.93 8.22
N ILE A 192 -8.45 5.95 9.54
CA ILE A 192 -7.34 5.46 10.36
C ILE A 192 -7.89 4.35 11.25
N PHE A 193 -7.21 3.22 11.25
CA PHE A 193 -7.65 1.99 11.91
C PHE A 193 -6.92 1.77 13.23
N SER A 194 -7.46 0.89 14.08
CA SER A 194 -6.89 0.53 15.39
C SER A 194 -5.47 -0.06 15.32
N ASP A 195 -5.07 -0.58 14.16
CA ASP A 195 -3.70 -1.07 13.90
C ASP A 195 -2.76 0.01 13.32
N ASN A 196 -3.21 1.27 13.28
CA ASN A 196 -2.54 2.43 12.69
C ASN A 196 -2.36 2.39 11.17
N SER A 197 -2.90 1.38 10.48
CA SER A 197 -3.03 1.45 9.03
C SER A 197 -4.00 2.58 8.66
N SER A 198 -3.84 3.15 7.46
CA SER A 198 -4.71 4.23 7.01
C SER A 198 -5.00 4.14 5.53
N ARG A 199 -6.19 4.61 5.13
CA ARG A 199 -6.63 4.62 3.75
C ARG A 199 -7.30 5.93 3.38
N LYS A 200 -6.77 6.59 2.35
CA LYS A 200 -7.35 7.80 1.77
C LYS A 200 -8.36 7.41 0.69
N VAL A 201 -9.57 7.96 0.78
CA VAL A 201 -10.68 7.76 -0.15
C VAL A 201 -11.18 9.11 -0.63
N ILE A 202 -11.34 9.25 -1.94
CA ILE A 202 -11.96 10.41 -2.56
C ILE A 202 -13.46 10.14 -2.62
N LEU A 203 -14.25 10.86 -1.82
CA LEU A 203 -15.71 10.71 -1.84
C LEU A 203 -16.32 11.47 -3.02
N ALA A 204 -15.75 12.61 -3.37
CA ALA A 204 -16.12 13.37 -4.57
C ALA A 204 -14.95 14.26 -5.00
N GLN A 205 -14.78 14.45 -6.30
CA GLN A 205 -13.79 15.38 -6.86
C GLN A 205 -14.39 16.16 -8.02
N SER A 206 -14.47 17.49 -7.88
CA SER A 206 -15.07 18.38 -8.88
C SER A 206 -16.45 17.89 -9.35
N GLN A 207 -17.29 17.42 -8.42
CA GLN A 207 -18.60 16.76 -8.65
C GLN A 207 -18.60 15.41 -9.35
N LYS A 208 -17.44 14.89 -9.74
CA LYS A 208 -17.39 13.49 -10.13
C LYS A 208 -17.40 12.67 -8.85
N ALA A 209 -18.24 11.66 -8.86
CA ALA A 209 -18.19 10.61 -7.87
C ALA A 209 -16.76 10.04 -7.77
N GLY A 210 -16.38 9.57 -6.59
CA GLY A 210 -15.19 8.75 -6.44
C GLY A 210 -15.36 7.40 -7.13
N ASN A 211 -14.39 6.52 -6.89
CA ASN A 211 -14.42 5.17 -7.43
C ASN A 211 -14.92 4.17 -6.36
N ASN A 212 -15.19 2.94 -6.78
CA ASN A 212 -15.48 1.83 -5.88
C ASN A 212 -14.20 1.03 -5.66
N GLU A 213 -13.40 1.43 -4.68
CA GLU A 213 -12.01 0.98 -4.60
C GLU A 213 -11.65 0.34 -3.26
N PHE A 214 -10.62 -0.50 -3.26
CA PHE A 214 -9.84 -0.93 -2.09
C PHE A 214 -8.32 -0.93 -2.38
N SER A 215 -7.50 -0.92 -1.33
CA SER A 215 -6.03 -1.03 -1.47
C SER A 215 -5.57 -2.47 -1.23
N ILE A 216 -4.57 -2.88 -1.98
CA ILE A 216 -3.95 -4.19 -1.87
C ILE A 216 -2.47 -3.99 -1.62
N LYS A 217 -1.98 -4.51 -0.51
CA LYS A 217 -0.54 -4.56 -0.22
C LYS A 217 -0.03 -5.98 -0.41
N ALA A 218 1.02 -6.14 -1.22
CA ALA A 218 1.69 -7.42 -1.40
C ALA A 218 3.20 -7.25 -1.31
N THR A 219 3.88 -8.17 -0.63
CA THR A 219 5.33 -8.20 -0.49
C THR A 219 5.88 -9.50 -1.03
N GLY A 220 6.78 -9.42 -2.01
CA GLY A 220 7.53 -10.56 -2.51
C GLY A 220 8.91 -10.63 -1.88
N GLU A 221 9.38 -11.85 -1.63
CA GLU A 221 10.65 -12.13 -0.97
C GLU A 221 11.43 -13.23 -1.68
N VAL A 222 12.71 -12.98 -1.89
CA VAL A 222 13.68 -14.01 -2.28
C VAL A 222 14.55 -14.33 -1.08
N ARG A 223 14.66 -15.62 -0.74
CA ARG A 223 15.37 -16.13 0.42
C ARG A 223 16.42 -17.16 0.01
N SER A 224 17.55 -17.15 0.70
CA SER A 224 18.56 -18.21 0.65
C SER A 224 18.65 -18.83 2.04
N GLY A 225 17.98 -19.98 2.23
CA GLY A 225 17.73 -20.54 3.55
C GLY A 225 16.88 -19.60 4.41
N ASN A 226 17.37 -19.24 5.60
CA ASN A 226 16.65 -18.34 6.52
C ASN A 226 16.89 -16.84 6.25
N LYS A 227 17.70 -16.50 5.24
CA LYS A 227 18.12 -15.14 4.96
C LYS A 227 17.31 -14.55 3.81
N VAL A 228 16.74 -13.35 4.01
CA VAL A 228 16.08 -12.58 2.95
C VAL A 228 17.15 -11.87 2.12
N GLU A 229 17.26 -12.22 0.84
CA GLU A 229 18.21 -11.64 -0.13
C GLU A 229 17.60 -10.45 -0.88
N ALA A 230 16.28 -10.46 -1.06
CA ALA A 230 15.54 -9.35 -1.66
C ALA A 230 14.11 -9.30 -1.15
N ARG A 231 13.59 -8.08 -0.99
CA ARG A 231 12.20 -7.80 -0.60
C ARG A 231 11.68 -6.61 -1.38
N ARG A 232 10.50 -6.76 -1.99
CA ARG A 232 9.78 -5.70 -2.71
C ARG A 232 8.34 -5.69 -2.27
N THR A 233 7.79 -4.51 -2.02
CA THR A 233 6.39 -4.34 -1.61
C THR A 233 5.68 -3.44 -2.61
N ILE A 234 4.58 -3.93 -3.18
CA ILE A 234 3.64 -3.14 -3.97
C ILE A 234 2.43 -2.80 -3.09
N VAL A 235 1.97 -1.56 -3.19
CA VAL A 235 0.63 -1.14 -2.77
C VAL A 235 -0.12 -0.71 -4.01
N ALA A 236 -1.20 -1.39 -4.35
CA ALA A 236 -2.05 -1.11 -5.50
C ALA A 236 -3.44 -0.69 -5.05
N THR A 237 -4.12 0.16 -5.82
CA THR A 237 -5.55 0.44 -5.65
C THR A 237 -6.32 -0.25 -6.75
N TYR A 238 -7.29 -1.08 -6.38
CA TYR A 238 -8.16 -1.80 -7.30
C TYR A 238 -9.56 -1.18 -7.28
N ASP A 239 -10.06 -0.81 -8.45
CA ASP A 239 -11.42 -0.32 -8.69
C ASP A 239 -12.30 -1.47 -9.15
N THR A 240 -13.22 -1.88 -8.28
CA THR A 240 -14.15 -2.99 -8.47
C THR A 240 -15.30 -2.62 -9.41
N GLY A 241 -15.52 -1.33 -9.69
CA GLY A 241 -16.51 -0.89 -10.67
C GLY A 241 -16.04 -1.03 -12.12
N ASN A 242 -14.72 -1.06 -12.34
CA ASN A 242 -14.09 -1.09 -13.67
C ASN A 242 -13.13 -2.28 -13.88
N ASP A 243 -12.98 -3.14 -12.87
CA ASP A 243 -12.06 -4.28 -12.81
C ASP A 243 -10.61 -3.95 -13.16
N LYS A 244 -10.10 -2.85 -12.60
CA LYS A 244 -8.77 -2.31 -12.96
C LYS A 244 -7.99 -1.80 -11.76
N ILE A 245 -6.67 -1.97 -11.85
CA ILE A 245 -5.74 -1.25 -10.97
C ILE A 245 -5.66 0.21 -11.44
N THR A 246 -6.06 1.15 -10.58
CA THR A 246 -6.11 2.59 -10.90
C THR A 246 -4.85 3.33 -10.49
N SER A 247 -4.12 2.80 -9.51
CA SER A 247 -2.82 3.31 -9.08
C SER A 247 -2.00 2.20 -8.44
N TRP A 248 -0.69 2.36 -8.45
CA TRP A 248 0.21 1.52 -7.67
C TRP A 248 1.45 2.32 -7.28
N GLU A 249 2.00 1.96 -6.15
CA GLU A 249 3.30 2.41 -5.68
C GLU A 249 4.13 1.20 -5.24
N GLU A 250 5.44 1.37 -5.32
CA GLU A 250 6.38 0.35 -4.93
C GLU A 250 7.35 0.92 -3.92
N THR A 251 7.63 0.11 -2.91
CA THR A 251 8.71 0.37 -1.96
C THR A 251 9.76 -0.73 -2.05
N GLN A 252 11.01 -0.30 -2.06
CA GLN A 252 12.16 -1.18 -2.11
C GLN A 252 12.86 -1.15 -0.76
N ASN A 253 13.03 -2.32 -0.15
CA ASN A 253 13.99 -2.49 0.94
C ASN A 253 15.11 -3.38 0.43
N HIS A 254 16.29 -2.78 0.28
CA HIS A 254 17.50 -3.51 -0.02
C HIS A 254 18.11 -4.01 1.28
N ILE A 255 18.19 -5.32 1.44
CA ILE A 255 18.91 -5.94 2.54
C ILE A 255 20.12 -6.64 1.92
N MET A 256 21.17 -5.87 1.63
CA MET A 256 22.50 -6.45 1.44
C MET A 256 23.15 -6.60 2.83
N PRO A 257 23.68 -7.77 3.19
CA PRO A 257 24.68 -7.92 4.24
C PRO A 257 26.05 -7.41 3.82
#